data_AF-A0A135VLZ9-F1
#
_entry.id   AF-A0A135VLZ9-F1
#
_cell.length_a   1.000
_cell.length_b   1.000
_cell.length_c   1.000
_cell.angle_alpha   90.00
_cell.angle_beta   90.00
_cell.angle_gamma   90.00
#
_symmetry.space_group_name_H-M   'P 1'
#
loop_
_entity.id
_entity.type
_entity.pdbx_description
1 polymer ?
#
loop_
_entity_poly.entity_id
_entity_poly.type
_entity_poly.pdbx_seq_one_letter_code
_entity_poly.pdbx_strand_id
1 'polypeptide(L)'
;MASDSIALIHQPSTDTHVHPFPKPNLGAFETPLRIQMALRYLDNSDVSKSYTKSPAPRARIEDALTVHAPYLVHTVEIMSRIGSGELGEYAYASPDLLRSALHALGGAKHAADAIVEEKAKHAFALVRPPGHHATSASPMGLCYFNNIAVAVRSLMKDQEVKRVSILDFDSHFGNGTSEIFYSDPEVQYISVHEYDYDNFGIGHFEETGYGEGAGTNINIPLVESSPDISYESVVDRVIVPAIESFNPELIAVSAGYDAHYTDPVGNMNVDSRTYWLLGSTVEQLVRSLSLKGSFWVLEGGYNPFALGPSIRASLDGLLGGPLQELEDQTEREEHEMLIDSNNQVIEKVLETHSKYL
;
A
#
# COMPACT_ATOMS: atom_id res chain seq x y z
N MET A 1 6.93 -17.67 -20.33
CA MET A 1 7.87 -16.60 -19.94
C MET A 1 7.00 -15.40 -19.66
N ALA A 2 6.97 -14.92 -18.41
CA ALA A 2 6.27 -13.70 -18.05
C ALA A 2 6.80 -12.54 -18.91
N SER A 3 5.93 -11.60 -19.26
CA SER A 3 6.34 -10.38 -19.96
C SER A 3 7.23 -9.54 -19.05
N ASP A 4 8.29 -8.94 -19.60
CA ASP A 4 9.07 -7.89 -18.92
C ASP A 4 8.24 -6.60 -18.71
N SER A 5 7.02 -6.56 -19.25
CA SER A 5 6.07 -5.46 -19.07
C SER A 5 5.25 -5.62 -17.79
N ILE A 6 5.06 -4.51 -17.08
CA ILE A 6 4.22 -4.43 -15.87
C ILE A 6 2.74 -4.55 -16.26
N ALA A 7 1.93 -5.29 -15.50
CA ALA A 7 0.47 -5.26 -15.65
C ALA A 7 -0.12 -4.08 -14.86
N LEU A 8 -0.64 -3.06 -15.55
CA LEU A 8 -1.34 -1.93 -14.92
C LEU A 8 -2.85 -2.17 -14.94
N ILE A 9 -3.44 -2.43 -13.78
CA ILE A 9 -4.88 -2.64 -13.61
C ILE A 9 -5.49 -1.32 -13.17
N HIS A 10 -6.29 -0.70 -14.02
CA HIS A 10 -6.91 0.59 -13.70
C HIS A 10 -8.40 0.43 -13.38
N GLN A 11 -8.86 1.11 -12.34
CA GLN A 11 -10.27 1.09 -12.01
C GLN A 11 -11.13 1.82 -13.05
N PRO A 12 -12.25 1.24 -13.52
CA PRO A 12 -13.25 1.97 -14.28
C PRO A 12 -14.10 2.86 -13.37
N SER A 13 -14.63 3.97 -13.92
CA SER A 13 -15.59 4.85 -13.23
C SER A 13 -15.12 5.37 -11.87
N THR A 14 -13.86 5.83 -11.81
CA THR A 14 -13.21 6.37 -10.60
C THR A 14 -13.85 7.65 -10.06
N ASP A 15 -14.78 8.25 -10.82
CA ASP A 15 -15.52 9.49 -10.56
C ASP A 15 -16.82 9.31 -9.77
N THR A 16 -17.19 8.08 -9.42
CA THR A 16 -18.54 7.75 -8.94
C THR A 16 -18.69 7.79 -7.42
N HIS A 17 -17.69 7.36 -6.67
CA HIS A 17 -17.65 7.51 -5.21
C HIS A 17 -17.01 8.86 -4.84
N VAL A 18 -17.80 9.83 -4.39
CA VAL A 18 -17.31 11.17 -3.99
C VAL A 18 -17.85 11.52 -2.61
N HIS A 19 -16.97 11.98 -1.73
CA HIS A 19 -17.33 12.42 -0.40
C HIS A 19 -18.11 13.74 -0.44
N PRO A 20 -19.08 13.96 0.47
CA PRO A 20 -19.98 15.11 0.38
C PRO A 20 -19.36 16.46 0.83
N PHE A 21 -18.09 16.49 1.26
CA PHE A 21 -17.50 17.67 1.90
C PHE A 21 -16.62 18.51 0.94
N PRO A 22 -16.87 19.83 0.84
CA PRO A 22 -16.09 20.73 -0.01
C PRO A 22 -14.94 21.46 0.74
N LYS A 23 -14.61 21.09 1.98
CA LYS A 23 -13.65 21.82 2.85
C LYS A 23 -12.37 21.00 3.04
N PRO A 24 -11.19 21.63 3.28
CA PRO A 24 -9.95 20.88 3.48
C PRO A 24 -10.04 20.06 4.77
N ASN A 25 -10.32 18.78 4.60
CA ASN A 25 -10.23 17.71 5.57
C ASN A 25 -9.75 16.47 4.80
N LEU A 26 -9.32 15.42 5.51
CA LEU A 26 -8.84 14.18 4.90
C LEU A 26 -9.76 13.68 3.76
N GLY A 27 -11.07 13.64 4.01
CA GLY A 27 -12.06 13.19 3.04
C GLY A 27 -12.22 14.09 1.80
N ALA A 28 -11.79 15.35 1.84
CA ALA A 28 -11.79 16.23 0.67
C ALA A 28 -10.55 16.04 -0.22
N PHE A 29 -9.49 15.43 0.32
CA PHE A 29 -8.28 15.10 -0.42
C PHE A 29 -8.35 13.71 -1.06
N GLU A 30 -9.14 12.79 -0.50
CA GLU A 30 -9.58 11.62 -1.26
C GLU A 30 -10.61 12.06 -2.31
N THR A 31 -10.15 12.12 -3.56
CA THR A 31 -10.98 12.53 -4.69
C THR A 31 -10.66 11.71 -5.95
N PRO A 32 -11.63 11.56 -6.88
CA PRO A 32 -11.38 10.99 -8.20
C PRO A 32 -10.19 11.60 -8.95
N LEU A 33 -9.86 12.87 -8.65
CA LEU A 33 -8.77 13.59 -9.28
C LEU A 33 -7.41 12.91 -9.08
N ARG A 34 -7.21 12.23 -7.94
CA ARG A 34 -6.00 11.45 -7.64
C ARG A 34 -5.70 10.46 -8.78
N ILE A 35 -6.65 9.58 -9.07
CA ILE A 35 -6.50 8.54 -10.10
C ILE A 35 -6.48 9.14 -11.50
N GLN A 36 -7.33 10.14 -11.76
CA GLN A 36 -7.43 10.75 -13.08
C GLN A 36 -6.13 11.47 -13.49
N MET A 37 -5.51 12.21 -12.56
CA MET A 37 -4.25 12.89 -12.82
C MET A 37 -3.07 11.91 -12.91
N ALA A 38 -3.03 10.90 -12.02
CA ALA A 38 -2.02 9.85 -12.10
C ALA A 38 -2.08 9.11 -13.44
N LEU A 39 -3.26 8.63 -13.87
CA LEU A 39 -3.43 7.96 -15.17
C LEU A 39 -3.03 8.87 -16.32
N ARG A 40 -3.47 10.14 -16.29
CA ARG A 40 -3.11 11.10 -17.35
C ARG A 40 -1.60 11.30 -17.43
N TYR A 41 -0.91 11.44 -16.30
CA TYR A 41 0.54 11.56 -16.27
C TYR A 41 1.22 10.30 -16.83
N LEU A 42 0.82 9.12 -16.37
CA LEU A 42 1.38 7.84 -16.81
C LEU A 42 1.13 7.58 -18.31
N ASP A 43 -0.05 7.90 -18.83
CA ASP A 43 -0.41 7.72 -20.24
C ASP A 43 0.36 8.69 -21.16
N ASN A 44 0.79 9.86 -20.65
CA ASN A 44 1.52 10.88 -21.42
C ASN A 44 3.03 10.86 -21.18
N SER A 45 3.55 9.93 -20.39
CA SER A 45 4.99 9.73 -20.16
C SER A 45 5.49 8.48 -20.87
N ASP A 46 6.81 8.37 -21.03
CA ASP A 46 7.43 7.25 -21.76
C ASP A 46 7.26 5.90 -21.06
N VAL A 47 6.97 5.87 -19.75
CA VAL A 47 6.70 4.65 -18.98
C VAL A 47 5.46 3.89 -19.48
N SER A 48 4.56 4.56 -20.23
CA SER A 48 3.42 3.94 -20.90
C SER A 48 3.78 2.80 -21.86
N LYS A 49 5.01 2.78 -22.36
CA LYS A 49 5.52 1.70 -23.24
C LYS A 49 5.92 0.45 -22.45
N SER A 50 6.07 0.57 -21.13
CA SER A 50 6.61 -0.47 -20.26
C SER A 50 5.51 -1.22 -19.49
N TYR A 51 4.25 -0.82 -19.59
CA TYR A 51 3.13 -1.52 -18.98
C TYR A 51 2.03 -1.87 -19.97
N THR A 52 1.30 -2.95 -19.68
CA THR A 52 0.04 -3.30 -20.36
C THR A 52 -1.13 -2.92 -19.47
N LYS A 53 -2.05 -2.12 -20.02
CA LYS A 53 -3.19 -1.59 -19.27
C LYS A 53 -4.43 -2.47 -19.43
N SER A 54 -5.10 -2.80 -18.33
CA SER A 54 -6.36 -3.54 -18.32
C SER A 54 -7.34 -2.98 -17.27
N PRO A 55 -8.66 -3.09 -17.48
CA PRO A 55 -9.64 -2.57 -16.52
C PRO A 55 -9.80 -3.51 -15.32
N ALA A 56 -9.91 -2.94 -14.12
CA ALA A 56 -10.22 -3.68 -12.91
C ALA A 56 -11.61 -4.34 -13.02
N PRO A 57 -11.70 -5.68 -12.91
CA PRO A 57 -12.99 -6.35 -12.84
C PRO A 57 -13.71 -5.96 -11.54
N ARG A 58 -15.01 -6.18 -11.50
CA ARG A 58 -15.76 -6.08 -10.25
C ARG A 58 -15.62 -7.40 -9.50
N ALA A 59 -15.12 -7.36 -8.28
CA ALA A 59 -15.13 -8.53 -7.40
C ALA A 59 -16.54 -8.89 -6.93
N ARG A 60 -16.69 -10.12 -6.46
CA ARG A 60 -17.94 -10.60 -5.86
C ARG A 60 -17.94 -10.29 -4.36
N ILE A 61 -19.12 -10.27 -3.76
CA ILE A 61 -19.27 -10.05 -2.32
C ILE A 61 -18.58 -11.15 -1.51
N GLU A 62 -18.58 -12.38 -2.03
CA GLU A 62 -17.92 -13.52 -1.42
C GLU A 62 -16.41 -13.36 -1.32
N ASP A 63 -15.81 -12.55 -2.21
CA ASP A 63 -14.38 -12.23 -2.11
C ASP A 63 -14.11 -11.36 -0.87
N ALA A 64 -14.92 -10.33 -0.62
CA ALA A 64 -14.79 -9.51 0.59
C ALA A 64 -15.01 -10.31 1.89
N LEU A 65 -15.92 -11.28 1.86
CA LEU A 65 -16.21 -12.17 3.00
C LEU A 65 -15.08 -13.15 3.35
N THR A 66 -14.00 -13.22 2.55
CA THR A 66 -12.80 -14.01 2.90
C THR A 66 -11.97 -13.38 4.02
N VAL A 67 -12.12 -12.07 4.22
CA VAL A 67 -11.39 -11.27 5.21
C VAL A 67 -12.34 -10.61 6.19
N HIS A 68 -13.45 -10.08 5.67
CA HIS A 68 -14.34 -9.24 6.46
C HIS A 68 -15.52 -10.03 7.04
N ALA A 69 -15.87 -9.68 8.27
CA ALA A 69 -17.10 -10.14 8.91
C ALA A 69 -18.31 -9.73 8.07
N PRO A 70 -19.37 -10.58 8.00
CA PRO A 70 -20.61 -10.24 7.30
C PRO A 70 -21.22 -8.90 7.73
N TYR A 71 -21.01 -8.51 8.99
CA TYR A 71 -21.44 -7.22 9.51
C TYR A 71 -20.87 -6.03 8.71
N LEU A 72 -19.56 -6.01 8.46
CA LEU A 72 -18.91 -4.93 7.71
C LEU A 72 -19.46 -4.88 6.28
N VAL A 73 -19.48 -6.03 5.60
CA VAL A 73 -19.95 -6.15 4.22
C VAL A 73 -21.39 -5.67 4.05
N HIS A 74 -22.29 -6.10 4.95
CA HIS A 74 -23.68 -5.65 4.93
C HIS A 74 -23.81 -4.16 5.27
N THR A 75 -22.98 -3.62 6.16
CA THR A 75 -22.98 -2.20 6.50
C THR A 75 -22.62 -1.36 5.28
N VAL A 76 -21.55 -1.71 4.55
CA VAL A 76 -21.16 -1.04 3.31
C VAL A 76 -22.27 -1.13 2.26
N GLU A 77 -22.92 -2.28 2.11
CA GLU A 77 -24.03 -2.45 1.17
C GLU A 77 -25.24 -1.56 1.51
N ILE A 78 -25.70 -1.58 2.77
CA ILE A 78 -26.84 -0.78 3.23
C ILE A 78 -26.54 0.71 3.09
N MET A 79 -25.35 1.13 3.52
CA MET A 79 -24.96 2.53 3.51
C MET A 79 -24.76 3.05 2.09
N SER A 80 -24.26 2.22 1.16
CA SER A 80 -24.24 2.56 -0.27
C SER A 80 -25.66 2.76 -0.83
N ARG A 81 -26.66 1.99 -0.39
CA ARG A 81 -28.07 2.18 -0.82
C ARG A 81 -28.70 3.44 -0.23
N ILE A 82 -28.36 3.78 1.02
CA ILE A 82 -28.76 5.05 1.65
C ILE A 82 -28.11 6.24 0.94
N GLY A 83 -26.86 6.07 0.49
CA GLY A 83 -26.14 7.00 -0.36
C GLY A 83 -25.52 8.20 0.36
N SER A 84 -25.52 8.22 1.69
CA SER A 84 -24.92 9.28 2.51
C SER A 84 -24.73 8.83 3.96
N GLY A 85 -23.95 9.59 4.74
CA GLY A 85 -23.64 9.30 6.14
C GLY A 85 -22.21 8.80 6.33
N GLU A 86 -21.85 8.54 7.57
CA GLU A 86 -20.53 8.04 7.98
C GLU A 86 -20.70 6.61 8.53
N LEU A 87 -19.85 5.69 8.10
CA LEU A 87 -19.87 4.28 8.48
C LEU A 87 -18.85 3.97 9.59
N GLY A 88 -17.86 4.83 9.73
CA GLY A 88 -16.75 4.74 10.68
C GLY A 88 -15.84 5.96 10.48
N GLU A 89 -14.81 6.09 11.32
CA GLU A 89 -13.95 7.27 11.34
C GLU A 89 -13.36 7.58 9.96
N TYR A 90 -13.76 8.71 9.38
CA TYR A 90 -13.38 9.13 8.02
C TYR A 90 -13.79 8.15 6.89
N ALA A 91 -14.84 7.34 7.08
CA ALA A 91 -15.41 6.47 6.05
C ALA A 91 -16.86 6.87 5.75
N TYR A 92 -17.14 7.34 4.53
CA TYR A 92 -18.43 7.96 4.19
C TYR A 92 -19.18 7.24 3.08
N ALA A 93 -20.50 7.24 3.14
CA ALA A 93 -21.30 6.63 2.09
C ALA A 93 -21.50 7.57 0.90
N SER A 94 -21.55 6.97 -0.29
CA SER A 94 -22.17 7.56 -1.48
C SER A 94 -22.99 6.48 -2.20
N PRO A 95 -23.90 6.84 -3.14
CA PRO A 95 -24.71 5.86 -3.86
C PRO A 95 -23.88 4.77 -4.56
N ASP A 96 -22.69 5.14 -5.04
CA ASP A 96 -21.78 4.28 -5.80
C ASP A 96 -20.66 3.64 -4.96
N LEU A 97 -20.67 3.84 -3.63
CA LEU A 97 -19.62 3.33 -2.74
C LEU A 97 -19.36 1.83 -2.95
N LEU A 98 -20.39 0.98 -2.85
CA LEU A 98 -20.22 -0.47 -2.96
C LEU A 98 -19.66 -0.85 -4.33
N ARG A 99 -20.12 -0.18 -5.40
CA ARG A 99 -19.62 -0.44 -6.75
C ARG A 99 -18.15 -0.09 -6.87
N SER A 100 -17.74 1.07 -6.35
CA SER A 100 -16.33 1.51 -6.35
C SER A 100 -15.45 0.56 -5.53
N ALA A 101 -15.86 0.23 -4.31
CA ALA A 101 -15.13 -0.68 -3.42
C ALA A 101 -14.94 -2.08 -4.04
N LEU A 102 -15.95 -2.63 -4.72
CA LEU A 102 -15.82 -3.92 -5.40
C LEU A 102 -14.92 -3.88 -6.64
N HIS A 103 -14.82 -2.74 -7.33
CA HIS A 103 -13.82 -2.58 -8.39
C HIS A 103 -12.41 -2.43 -7.84
N ALA A 104 -12.22 -1.74 -6.71
CA ALA A 104 -10.90 -1.66 -6.08
C ALA A 104 -10.40 -3.02 -5.63
N LEU A 105 -11.25 -3.78 -4.93
CA LEU A 105 -10.97 -5.15 -4.50
C LEU A 105 -10.73 -6.07 -5.72
N GLY A 106 -11.55 -5.96 -6.77
CA GLY A 106 -11.35 -6.74 -7.99
C GLY A 106 -10.08 -6.37 -8.74
N GLY A 107 -9.64 -5.12 -8.68
CA GLY A 107 -8.37 -4.67 -9.25
C GLY A 107 -7.16 -5.27 -8.52
N ALA A 108 -7.18 -5.26 -7.18
CA ALA A 108 -6.15 -5.90 -6.36
C ALA A 108 -6.06 -7.41 -6.64
N LYS A 109 -7.20 -8.11 -6.69
CA LYS A 109 -7.24 -9.54 -7.04
C LYS A 109 -6.70 -9.79 -8.45
N HIS A 110 -7.09 -8.99 -9.44
CA HIS A 110 -6.60 -9.15 -10.81
C HIS A 110 -5.08 -8.93 -10.92
N ALA A 111 -4.53 -7.98 -10.15
CA ALA A 111 -3.09 -7.76 -10.10
C ALA A 111 -2.37 -8.98 -9.48
N ALA A 112 -2.90 -9.53 -8.39
CA ALA A 112 -2.42 -10.76 -7.78
C ALA A 112 -2.48 -11.97 -8.72
N ASP A 113 -3.63 -12.18 -9.38
CA ASP A 113 -3.84 -13.26 -10.35
C ASP A 113 -2.83 -13.18 -11.50
N ALA A 114 -2.52 -11.98 -12.00
CA ALA A 114 -1.55 -11.79 -13.09
C ALA A 114 -0.13 -12.27 -12.75
N ILE A 115 0.25 -12.30 -11.47
CA ILE A 115 1.54 -12.80 -11.01
C ILE A 115 1.55 -14.33 -10.96
N VAL A 116 0.55 -14.94 -10.33
CA VAL A 116 0.49 -16.41 -10.18
C VAL A 116 0.22 -17.12 -11.50
N GLU A 117 -0.54 -16.49 -12.41
CA GLU A 117 -0.77 -16.97 -13.78
C GLU A 117 0.42 -16.70 -14.72
N GLU A 118 1.54 -16.17 -14.21
CA GLU A 118 2.76 -15.83 -14.96
C GLU A 118 2.52 -14.89 -16.16
N LYS A 119 1.48 -14.04 -16.09
CA LYS A 119 1.17 -13.06 -17.14
C LYS A 119 2.09 -11.84 -17.08
N ALA A 120 2.52 -11.46 -15.87
CA ALA A 120 3.47 -10.38 -15.63
C ALA A 120 4.37 -10.72 -14.43
N LYS A 121 5.57 -10.13 -14.39
CA LYS A 121 6.46 -10.23 -13.22
C LYS A 121 6.07 -9.27 -12.11
N HIS A 122 5.54 -8.11 -12.51
CA HIS A 122 5.05 -7.07 -11.63
C HIS A 122 3.67 -6.59 -12.09
N ALA A 123 2.79 -6.30 -11.15
CA ALA A 123 1.46 -5.76 -11.40
C ALA A 123 1.16 -4.59 -10.47
N PHE A 124 0.39 -3.62 -10.95
CA PHE A 124 0.01 -2.43 -10.19
C PHE A 124 -1.49 -2.16 -10.36
N ALA A 125 -2.24 -2.21 -9.27
CA ALA A 125 -3.66 -1.88 -9.21
C ALA A 125 -3.83 -0.41 -8.82
N LEU A 126 -4.16 0.42 -9.80
CA LEU A 126 -4.47 1.84 -9.62
C LEU A 126 -5.97 2.01 -9.37
N VAL A 127 -6.34 1.94 -8.09
CA VAL A 127 -7.72 1.78 -7.62
C VAL A 127 -8.09 2.79 -6.53
N ARG A 128 -9.39 2.99 -6.31
CA ARG A 128 -9.96 3.70 -5.15
C ARG A 128 -11.38 3.20 -4.82
N PRO A 129 -11.81 3.12 -3.56
CA PRO A 129 -11.14 3.60 -2.34
C PRO A 129 -9.90 2.78 -1.94
N PRO A 130 -9.03 3.33 -1.07
CA PRO A 130 -7.95 2.57 -0.42
C PRO A 130 -8.52 1.45 0.48
N GLY A 131 -7.64 0.64 1.06
CA GLY A 131 -8.01 -0.55 1.83
C GLY A 131 -7.27 -0.81 3.14
N HIS A 132 -6.02 -0.36 3.31
CA HIS A 132 -5.16 -0.86 4.39
C HIS A 132 -5.65 -0.58 5.84
N HIS A 133 -6.54 0.40 6.04
CA HIS A 133 -7.16 0.70 7.33
C HIS A 133 -8.42 -0.13 7.63
N ALA A 134 -9.04 -0.74 6.62
CA ALA A 134 -10.25 -1.54 6.83
C ALA A 134 -9.89 -2.81 7.60
N THR A 135 -10.44 -2.94 8.81
CA THR A 135 -10.25 -4.11 9.67
C THR A 135 -11.17 -5.25 9.22
N SER A 136 -11.10 -6.39 9.89
CA SER A 136 -12.05 -7.48 9.71
C SER A 136 -13.51 -7.04 9.91
N ALA A 137 -13.79 -5.99 10.70
CA ALA A 137 -15.16 -5.64 11.09
C ALA A 137 -15.55 -4.16 10.95
N SER A 138 -14.61 -3.26 10.67
CA SER A 138 -14.85 -1.80 10.65
C SER A 138 -14.27 -1.12 9.40
N PRO A 139 -15.04 -0.22 8.75
CA PRO A 139 -14.48 0.70 7.77
C PRO A 139 -13.92 1.94 8.51
N MET A 140 -12.76 2.43 8.10
CA MET A 140 -12.15 3.64 8.65
C MET A 140 -11.04 4.16 7.73
N GLY A 141 -10.60 5.40 7.94
CA GLY A 141 -9.46 5.97 7.20
C GLY A 141 -9.67 5.90 5.69
N LEU A 142 -10.86 6.29 5.21
CA LEU A 142 -11.26 6.21 3.79
C LEU A 142 -11.39 4.79 3.20
N CYS A 143 -11.09 3.75 4.00
CA CYS A 143 -11.07 2.35 3.59
C CYS A 143 -12.38 1.64 3.99
N TYR A 144 -12.90 0.79 3.08
CA TYR A 144 -14.17 0.06 3.31
C TYR A 144 -13.99 -1.45 3.25
N PHE A 145 -13.13 -1.92 2.36
CA PHE A 145 -12.63 -3.29 2.30
C PHE A 145 -11.11 -3.24 2.16
N ASN A 146 -10.43 -4.21 2.75
CA ASN A 146 -8.98 -4.32 2.71
C ASN A 146 -8.57 -5.01 1.41
N ASN A 147 -8.26 -4.19 0.41
CA ASN A 147 -7.97 -4.62 -0.96
C ASN A 147 -6.81 -5.64 -0.99
N ILE A 148 -5.69 -5.31 -0.33
CA ILE A 148 -4.50 -6.16 -0.32
C ILE A 148 -4.73 -7.45 0.47
N ALA A 149 -5.40 -7.39 1.62
CA ALA A 149 -5.66 -8.58 2.42
C ALA A 149 -6.57 -9.57 1.70
N VAL A 150 -7.60 -9.10 0.99
CA VAL A 150 -8.48 -9.98 0.22
C VAL A 150 -7.74 -10.58 -0.97
N ALA A 151 -6.87 -9.83 -1.65
CA ALA A 151 -6.03 -10.37 -2.70
C ALA A 151 -5.10 -11.48 -2.17
N VAL A 152 -4.42 -11.25 -1.05
CA VAL A 152 -3.55 -12.25 -0.40
C VAL A 152 -4.33 -13.50 0.02
N ARG A 153 -5.47 -13.35 0.72
CA ARG A 153 -6.32 -14.50 1.09
C ARG A 153 -6.83 -15.27 -0.13
N SER A 154 -7.13 -14.58 -1.23
CA SER A 154 -7.53 -15.22 -2.48
C SER A 154 -6.42 -16.11 -3.04
N LEU A 155 -5.17 -15.65 -3.04
CA LEU A 155 -4.02 -16.44 -3.51
C LEU A 155 -3.74 -17.66 -2.61
N MET A 156 -3.92 -17.52 -1.31
CA MET A 156 -3.62 -18.58 -0.34
C MET A 156 -4.70 -19.67 -0.25
N LYS A 157 -5.93 -19.37 -0.71
CA LYS A 157 -7.10 -20.25 -0.56
C LYS A 157 -6.89 -21.67 -1.09
N ASP A 158 -6.26 -21.80 -2.25
CA ASP A 158 -6.03 -23.09 -2.92
C ASP A 158 -4.59 -23.59 -2.73
N GLN A 159 -3.84 -23.02 -1.78
CA GLN A 159 -2.44 -23.38 -1.45
C GLN A 159 -1.47 -23.19 -2.63
N GLU A 160 -1.82 -22.35 -3.60
CA GLU A 160 -0.98 -21.96 -4.73
C GLU A 160 0.18 -21.06 -4.28
N VAL A 161 -0.07 -20.29 -3.22
CA VAL A 161 0.90 -19.45 -2.50
C VAL A 161 0.70 -19.69 -1.01
N LYS A 162 1.78 -19.98 -0.29
CA LYS A 162 1.79 -20.29 1.15
C LYS A 162 2.45 -19.21 1.98
N ARG A 163 3.37 -18.42 1.42
CA ARG A 163 4.00 -17.32 2.15
C ARG A 163 3.98 -16.03 1.35
N VAL A 164 3.46 -14.97 1.94
CA VAL A 164 3.40 -13.64 1.33
C VAL A 164 4.00 -12.62 2.28
N SER A 165 4.90 -11.78 1.76
CA SER A 165 5.30 -10.56 2.48
C SER A 165 4.51 -9.38 1.93
N ILE A 166 3.82 -8.67 2.80
CA ILE A 166 3.14 -7.41 2.52
C ILE A 166 4.06 -6.28 2.98
N LEU A 167 4.48 -5.44 2.04
CA LEU A 167 5.21 -4.20 2.32
C LEU A 167 4.24 -3.01 2.23
N ASP A 168 4.15 -2.21 3.27
CA ASP A 168 3.29 -1.03 3.35
C ASP A 168 4.16 0.21 3.58
N PHE A 169 4.16 1.12 2.61
CA PHE A 169 4.90 2.38 2.69
C PHE A 169 3.99 3.61 2.63
N ASP A 170 2.67 3.41 2.73
CA ASP A 170 1.77 4.53 3.04
C ASP A 170 2.22 5.20 4.34
N SER A 171 2.16 6.53 4.40
CA SER A 171 2.65 7.26 5.58
C SER A 171 1.84 6.95 6.83
N HIS A 172 0.65 6.37 6.70
CA HIS A 172 -0.18 5.93 7.80
C HIS A 172 -0.02 4.43 8.07
N PHE A 173 -0.08 4.05 9.35
CA PHE A 173 -0.08 2.65 9.72
C PHE A 173 -1.33 1.93 9.19
N GLY A 174 -1.12 0.89 8.37
CA GLY A 174 -2.17 0.02 7.84
C GLY A 174 -2.73 -0.93 8.91
N ASN A 175 -3.36 -0.36 9.93
CA ASN A 175 -3.87 -1.06 11.11
C ASN A 175 -4.85 -2.20 10.78
N GLY A 176 -5.63 -2.06 9.70
CA GLY A 176 -6.53 -3.12 9.24
C GLY A 176 -5.75 -4.32 8.73
N THR A 177 -4.75 -4.09 7.89
CA THR A 177 -3.88 -5.15 7.36
C THR A 177 -3.12 -5.86 8.49
N SER A 178 -2.57 -5.09 9.44
CA SER A 178 -1.92 -5.65 10.64
C SER A 178 -2.89 -6.53 11.43
N GLU A 179 -4.10 -6.04 11.75
CA GLU A 179 -5.11 -6.80 12.51
C GLU A 179 -5.53 -8.10 11.82
N ILE A 180 -5.75 -8.07 10.51
CA ILE A 180 -6.21 -9.24 9.74
C ILE A 180 -5.18 -10.39 9.73
N PHE A 181 -3.89 -10.07 9.74
CA PHE A 181 -2.80 -11.05 9.67
C PHE A 181 -2.03 -11.20 10.98
N TYR A 182 -2.46 -10.53 12.06
CA TYR A 182 -1.69 -10.40 13.30
C TYR A 182 -1.25 -11.72 13.94
N SER A 183 -2.02 -12.79 13.72
CA SER A 183 -1.72 -14.14 14.22
C SER A 183 -1.36 -15.15 13.13
N ASP A 184 -1.09 -14.69 11.91
CA ASP A 184 -0.85 -15.54 10.76
C ASP A 184 0.66 -15.74 10.52
N PRO A 185 1.20 -16.95 10.70
CA PRO A 185 2.62 -17.22 10.45
C PRO A 185 2.99 -17.23 8.96
N GLU A 186 1.99 -17.32 8.08
CA GLU A 186 2.18 -17.43 6.63
C GLU A 186 2.16 -16.06 5.93
N VAL A 187 1.86 -14.98 6.65
CA VAL A 187 1.86 -13.61 6.11
C VAL A 187 2.73 -12.71 6.97
N GLN A 188 3.80 -12.17 6.37
CA GLN A 188 4.60 -11.12 6.98
C GLN A 188 4.03 -9.76 6.57
N TYR A 189 3.81 -8.87 7.53
CA TYR A 189 3.42 -7.49 7.31
C TYR A 189 4.55 -6.57 7.79
N ILE A 190 5.07 -5.74 6.89
CA ILE A 190 6.11 -4.75 7.18
C ILE A 190 5.53 -3.38 6.85
N SER A 191 5.47 -2.48 7.82
CA SER A 191 4.96 -1.12 7.62
C SER A 191 5.98 -0.08 8.05
N VAL A 192 6.25 0.88 7.16
CA VAL A 192 6.99 2.10 7.46
C VAL A 192 6.00 3.25 7.45
N HIS A 193 5.84 3.92 8.58
CA HIS A 193 4.81 4.96 8.73
C HIS A 193 5.26 6.05 9.68
N GLU A 194 4.63 7.22 9.56
CA GLU A 194 4.67 8.26 10.57
C GLU A 194 3.96 7.76 11.84
N TYR A 195 4.63 7.90 12.99
CA TYR A 195 4.06 7.48 14.27
C TYR A 195 3.91 8.66 15.22
N ASP A 196 2.72 8.77 15.81
CA ASP A 196 2.39 9.78 16.80
C ASP A 196 2.95 9.40 18.18
N TYR A 197 4.17 9.87 18.45
CA TYR A 197 4.86 9.69 19.72
C TYR A 197 4.28 10.55 20.87
N ASP A 198 3.39 11.50 20.58
CA ASP A 198 2.74 12.32 21.61
C ASP A 198 1.52 11.59 22.20
N ASN A 199 0.74 10.90 21.37
CA ASN A 199 -0.48 10.20 21.78
C ASN A 199 -0.31 8.69 21.98
N PHE A 200 0.84 8.12 21.62
CA PHE A 200 1.16 6.69 21.74
C PHE A 200 0.07 5.79 21.14
N GLY A 201 -0.13 5.93 19.83
CA GLY A 201 -1.11 5.15 19.06
C GLY A 201 -0.73 3.67 18.85
N ILE A 202 -1.48 3.00 17.98
CA ILE A 202 -1.12 1.66 17.47
C ILE A 202 -0.10 1.79 16.33
N GLY A 203 0.60 0.70 16.01
CA GLY A 203 1.71 0.73 15.03
C GLY A 203 3.08 0.85 15.70
N HIS A 204 3.19 0.67 17.01
CA HIS A 204 4.47 0.73 17.68
C HIS A 204 5.36 -0.49 17.33
N PHE A 205 6.68 -0.36 17.39
CA PHE A 205 7.62 -1.44 17.06
C PHE A 205 7.52 -2.66 18.00
N GLU A 206 6.85 -2.54 19.16
CA GLU A 206 6.60 -3.64 20.10
C GLU A 206 5.42 -4.54 19.68
N GLU A 207 4.61 -4.11 18.72
CA GLU A 207 3.46 -4.85 18.20
C GLU A 207 3.90 -5.90 17.16
N THR A 208 4.45 -7.01 17.65
CA THR A 208 5.14 -8.00 16.83
C THR A 208 4.27 -9.13 16.27
N GLY A 209 2.95 -9.08 16.43
CA GLY A 209 2.04 -10.20 16.14
C GLY A 209 1.73 -11.05 17.37
N TYR A 210 0.92 -12.10 17.19
CA TYR A 210 0.43 -12.96 18.28
C TYR A 210 0.41 -14.44 17.93
N GLY A 211 0.65 -15.30 18.92
CA GLY A 211 0.59 -16.75 18.74
C GLY A 211 1.63 -17.24 17.73
N GLU A 212 1.18 -17.97 16.70
CA GLU A 212 2.07 -18.48 15.64
C GLU A 212 2.59 -17.37 14.72
N GLY A 213 1.87 -16.25 14.58
CA GLY A 213 2.31 -15.06 13.83
C GLY A 213 3.27 -14.14 14.59
N ALA A 214 3.74 -14.52 15.78
CA ALA A 214 4.70 -13.70 16.50
C ALA A 214 6.02 -13.56 15.70
N GLY A 215 6.40 -12.32 15.41
CA GLY A 215 7.54 -11.96 14.58
C GLY A 215 7.20 -11.63 13.13
N THR A 216 5.98 -11.89 12.66
CA THR A 216 5.57 -11.61 11.26
C THR A 216 4.98 -10.22 11.07
N ASN A 217 4.62 -9.50 12.15
CA ASN A 217 4.21 -8.10 12.09
C ASN A 217 5.38 -7.19 12.48
N ILE A 218 5.94 -6.44 11.53
CA ILE A 218 7.12 -5.58 11.71
C ILE A 218 6.70 -4.13 11.46
N ASN A 219 6.62 -3.35 12.54
CA ASN A 219 6.29 -1.93 12.47
C ASN A 219 7.56 -1.09 12.57
N ILE A 220 7.70 -0.09 11.68
CA ILE A 220 8.83 0.84 11.61
C ILE A 220 8.27 2.27 11.80
N PRO A 221 8.02 2.68 13.05
CA PRO A 221 7.34 3.93 13.40
C PRO A 221 8.30 5.14 13.32
N LEU A 222 8.49 5.68 12.13
CA LEU A 222 9.38 6.83 11.92
C LEU A 222 8.78 8.12 12.48
N VAL A 223 9.64 9.09 12.78
CA VAL A 223 9.20 10.41 13.26
C VAL A 223 8.64 11.28 12.12
N GLU A 224 7.81 12.25 12.46
CA GLU A 224 7.36 13.29 11.53
C GLU A 224 8.55 13.93 10.77
N SER A 225 8.33 14.29 9.50
CA SER A 225 9.32 14.93 8.62
C SER A 225 10.54 14.07 8.31
N SER A 226 10.44 12.75 8.45
CA SER A 226 11.54 11.84 8.10
C SER A 226 11.95 11.97 6.62
N PRO A 227 13.25 12.19 6.33
CA PRO A 227 13.77 12.38 4.98
C PRO A 227 14.06 11.05 4.26
N ASP A 228 14.35 11.12 2.95
CA ASP A 228 14.69 9.98 2.08
C ASP A 228 15.78 9.07 2.68
N ILE A 229 16.83 9.64 3.29
CA ILE A 229 17.92 8.87 3.92
C ILE A 229 17.46 7.97 5.08
N SER A 230 16.34 8.31 5.73
CA SER A 230 15.73 7.44 6.75
C SER A 230 15.08 6.22 6.10
N TYR A 231 14.42 6.40 4.96
CA TYR A 231 13.83 5.30 4.19
C TYR A 231 14.92 4.40 3.57
N GLU A 232 16.03 4.97 3.09
CA GLU A 232 17.22 4.21 2.68
C GLU A 232 17.72 3.31 3.81
N SER A 233 17.87 3.87 5.01
CA SER A 233 18.31 3.12 6.19
C SER A 233 17.32 2.01 6.58
N VAL A 234 16.02 2.27 6.50
CA VAL A 234 14.97 1.29 6.78
C VAL A 234 14.97 0.15 5.77
N VAL A 235 15.12 0.48 4.48
CA VAL A 235 15.21 -0.50 3.38
C VAL A 235 16.37 -1.46 3.62
N ASP A 236 17.56 -0.93 3.81
CA ASP A 236 18.78 -1.73 3.92
C ASP A 236 18.86 -2.53 5.21
N ARG A 237 18.42 -1.93 6.32
CA ARG A 237 18.64 -2.51 7.65
C ARG A 237 17.48 -3.38 8.13
N VAL A 238 16.26 -3.13 7.67
CA VAL A 238 15.05 -3.81 8.18
C VAL A 238 14.32 -4.55 7.06
N ILE A 239 13.87 -3.85 6.01
CA ILE A 239 12.99 -4.44 4.99
C ILE A 239 13.68 -5.60 4.27
N VAL A 240 14.89 -5.37 3.74
CA VAL A 240 15.62 -6.39 2.99
C VAL A 240 15.90 -7.63 3.86
N PRO A 241 16.54 -7.51 5.05
CA PRO A 241 16.80 -8.67 5.91
C PRO A 241 15.52 -9.39 6.35
N ALA A 242 14.44 -8.66 6.64
CA ALA A 242 13.17 -9.26 7.07
C ALA A 242 12.52 -10.11 5.98
N ILE A 243 12.51 -9.62 4.74
CA ILE A 243 11.95 -10.35 3.59
C ILE A 243 12.83 -11.55 3.24
N GLU A 244 14.16 -11.40 3.27
CA GLU A 244 15.09 -12.50 3.03
C GLU A 244 14.95 -13.61 4.07
N SER A 245 14.84 -13.26 5.36
CA SER A 245 14.66 -14.23 6.44
C SER A 245 13.31 -14.95 6.35
N PHE A 246 12.23 -14.22 6.05
CA PHE A 246 10.88 -14.80 5.88
C PHE A 246 10.75 -15.67 4.64
N ASN A 247 11.53 -15.37 3.59
CA ASN A 247 11.58 -16.11 2.33
C ASN A 247 10.16 -16.37 1.75
N PRO A 248 9.42 -15.31 1.37
CA PRO A 248 8.07 -15.44 0.82
C PRO A 248 8.09 -16.08 -0.58
N GLU A 249 6.92 -16.36 -1.15
CA GLU A 249 6.79 -16.78 -2.56
C GLU A 249 6.46 -15.60 -3.49
N LEU A 250 5.94 -14.50 -2.95
CA LEU A 250 5.71 -13.23 -3.65
C LEU A 250 5.66 -12.07 -2.65
N ILE A 251 5.79 -10.85 -3.17
CA ILE A 251 5.65 -9.62 -2.40
C ILE A 251 4.35 -8.91 -2.82
N ALA A 252 3.51 -8.57 -1.86
CA ALA A 252 2.37 -7.67 -2.03
C ALA A 252 2.76 -6.28 -1.50
N VAL A 253 2.30 -5.21 -2.14
CA VAL A 253 2.69 -3.85 -1.75
C VAL A 253 1.48 -2.95 -1.58
N SER A 254 1.26 -2.45 -0.37
CA SER A 254 0.36 -1.32 -0.08
C SER A 254 1.10 -0.04 -0.44
N ALA A 255 0.74 0.54 -1.58
CA ALA A 255 1.46 1.62 -2.21
C ALA A 255 0.77 2.97 -1.95
N GLY A 256 1.02 3.57 -0.79
CA GLY A 256 0.59 4.93 -0.46
C GLY A 256 1.70 5.94 -0.75
N TYR A 257 1.35 7.06 -1.39
CA TYR A 257 2.33 8.07 -1.83
C TYR A 257 2.24 9.38 -1.05
N ASP A 258 1.62 9.33 0.13
CA ASP A 258 1.42 10.46 1.05
C ASP A 258 2.60 10.72 1.98
N ALA A 259 3.67 9.92 1.89
CA ALA A 259 4.95 10.30 2.48
C ALA A 259 5.65 11.45 1.70
N HIS A 260 5.14 11.79 0.51
CA HIS A 260 5.73 12.81 -0.35
C HIS A 260 5.69 14.19 0.32
N TYR A 261 6.77 14.97 0.29
CA TYR A 261 6.91 16.26 1.01
C TYR A 261 5.88 17.35 0.64
N THR A 262 5.12 17.16 -0.44
CA THR A 262 4.05 18.06 -0.89
C THR A 262 2.65 17.51 -0.63
N ASP A 263 2.54 16.36 0.01
CA ASP A 263 1.28 15.76 0.36
C ASP A 263 0.56 16.63 1.41
N PRO A 264 -0.75 16.89 1.27
CA PRO A 264 -1.49 17.70 2.22
C PRO A 264 -1.99 16.93 3.45
N VAL A 265 -1.77 15.61 3.51
CA VAL A 265 -2.25 14.74 4.58
C VAL A 265 -1.10 14.13 5.37
N GLY A 266 -0.13 13.50 4.70
CA GLY A 266 1.04 12.94 5.39
C GLY A 266 2.07 14.02 5.71
N ASN A 267 2.88 13.80 6.76
CA ASN A 267 3.86 14.79 7.22
C ASN A 267 5.30 14.31 7.06
N MET A 268 5.57 13.41 6.11
CA MET A 268 6.93 12.93 5.82
C MET A 268 7.61 13.82 4.77
N ASN A 269 8.92 13.64 4.58
CA ASN A 269 9.74 14.55 3.78
C ASN A 269 10.51 13.83 2.66
N VAL A 270 9.84 12.94 1.93
CA VAL A 270 10.44 12.19 0.81
C VAL A 270 9.99 12.68 -0.55
N ASP A 271 10.71 12.32 -1.61
CA ASP A 271 10.27 12.51 -3.00
C ASP A 271 10.31 11.21 -3.82
N SER A 272 10.16 11.34 -5.14
CA SER A 272 10.21 10.23 -6.09
C SER A 272 11.45 9.35 -6.00
N ARG A 273 12.58 9.80 -5.45
CA ARG A 273 13.77 8.96 -5.22
C ARG A 273 13.47 7.79 -4.29
N THR A 274 12.75 8.05 -3.20
CA THR A 274 12.37 7.00 -2.23
C THR A 274 11.42 5.98 -2.88
N TYR A 275 10.49 6.42 -3.72
CA TYR A 275 9.58 5.50 -4.41
C TYR A 275 10.26 4.66 -5.50
N TRP A 276 11.28 5.20 -6.18
CA TRP A 276 12.15 4.43 -7.06
C TRP A 276 12.98 3.41 -6.29
N LEU A 277 13.56 3.80 -5.15
CA LEU A 277 14.30 2.91 -4.27
C LEU A 277 13.44 1.71 -3.87
N LEU A 278 12.22 1.94 -3.37
CA LEU A 278 11.29 0.88 -2.99
C LEU A 278 10.96 -0.06 -4.16
N GLY A 279 10.70 0.50 -5.36
CA GLY A 279 10.47 -0.29 -6.57
C GLY A 279 11.69 -1.14 -6.95
N SER A 280 12.88 -0.54 -6.95
CA SER A 280 14.15 -1.20 -7.27
C SER A 280 14.48 -2.31 -6.27
N THR A 281 14.28 -2.07 -4.98
CA THR A 281 14.46 -3.05 -3.91
C THR A 281 13.52 -4.24 -4.08
N VAL A 282 12.24 -4.00 -4.38
CA VAL A 282 11.27 -5.09 -4.60
C VAL A 282 11.64 -5.91 -5.84
N GLU A 283 12.12 -5.28 -6.92
CA GLU A 283 12.63 -6.00 -8.09
C GLU A 283 13.78 -6.92 -7.68
N GLN A 284 14.81 -6.35 -7.03
CA GLN A 284 15.99 -7.10 -6.59
C GLN A 284 15.60 -8.26 -5.66
N LEU A 285 14.67 -7.99 -4.73
CA LEU A 285 13.81 -8.91 -3.97
C LEU A 285 13.39 -10.14 -4.78
N VAL A 286 12.59 -9.85 -5.79
CA VAL A 286 11.94 -10.82 -6.65
C VAL A 286 12.96 -11.63 -7.44
N ARG A 287 14.07 -11.03 -7.89
CA ARG A 287 15.13 -11.75 -8.61
C ARG A 287 16.01 -12.61 -7.70
N SER A 288 16.55 -12.03 -6.62
CA SER A 288 17.55 -12.69 -5.77
C SER A 288 16.96 -13.91 -5.06
N LEU A 289 15.72 -13.81 -4.61
CA LEU A 289 14.98 -14.88 -3.93
C LEU A 289 14.18 -15.76 -4.90
N SER A 290 14.24 -15.49 -6.21
CA SER A 290 13.48 -16.23 -7.23
C SER A 290 11.97 -16.28 -6.96
N LEU A 291 11.41 -15.17 -6.48
CA LEU A 291 9.98 -15.05 -6.15
C LEU A 291 9.12 -15.12 -7.43
N LYS A 292 7.85 -15.48 -7.28
CA LYS A 292 6.88 -15.49 -8.40
C LYS A 292 6.78 -14.09 -9.03
N GLY A 293 6.69 -13.05 -8.22
CA GLY A 293 6.64 -11.64 -8.65
C GLY A 293 6.22 -10.71 -7.53
N SER A 294 5.74 -9.52 -7.88
CA SER A 294 5.08 -8.63 -6.92
C SER A 294 3.84 -7.94 -7.48
N PHE A 295 2.83 -7.72 -6.62
CA PHE A 295 1.65 -6.93 -6.98
C PHE A 295 1.48 -5.77 -6.01
N TRP A 296 1.12 -4.62 -6.56
CA TRP A 296 1.03 -3.35 -5.84
C TRP A 296 -0.42 -2.86 -5.88
N VAL A 297 -0.90 -2.28 -4.81
CA VAL A 297 -2.26 -1.73 -4.70
C VAL A 297 -2.15 -0.31 -4.20
N LEU A 298 -2.70 0.64 -4.95
CA LEU A 298 -2.70 2.04 -4.52
C LEU A 298 -3.50 2.22 -3.23
N GLU A 299 -2.90 2.89 -2.25
CA GLU A 299 -3.52 3.31 -0.98
C GLU A 299 -3.72 4.84 -0.97
N GLY A 300 -3.00 5.57 -0.11
CA GLY A 300 -2.98 7.02 0.02
C GLY A 300 -2.15 7.76 -1.04
N GLY A 301 -1.79 9.00 -0.75
CA GLY A 301 -1.18 9.94 -1.70
C GLY A 301 -2.21 10.87 -2.33
N TYR A 302 -2.24 12.09 -1.84
CA TYR A 302 -3.35 13.02 -1.93
C TYR A 302 -3.02 14.31 -2.66
N ASN A 303 -1.74 14.58 -2.94
CA ASN A 303 -1.35 15.60 -3.90
C ASN A 303 -1.50 15.08 -5.35
N PRO A 304 -2.48 15.55 -6.14
CA PRO A 304 -2.72 15.01 -7.48
C PRO A 304 -1.59 15.29 -8.48
N PHE A 305 -0.73 16.28 -8.20
CA PHE A 305 0.43 16.61 -9.04
C PHE A 305 1.64 15.72 -8.74
N ALA A 306 1.80 15.25 -7.50
CA ALA A 306 2.91 14.40 -7.09
C ALA A 306 2.63 12.92 -7.36
N LEU A 307 1.36 12.48 -7.20
CA LEU A 307 1.00 11.05 -7.27
C LEU A 307 1.43 10.36 -8.57
N GLY A 308 1.20 10.98 -9.73
CA GLY A 308 1.61 10.42 -11.03
C GLY A 308 3.13 10.20 -11.16
N PRO A 309 3.96 11.25 -10.95
CA PRO A 309 5.41 11.13 -10.86
C PRO A 309 5.89 10.09 -9.85
N SER A 310 5.31 10.04 -8.65
CA SER A 310 5.69 9.09 -7.60
C SER A 310 5.40 7.63 -8.00
N ILE A 311 4.23 7.35 -8.58
CA ILE A 311 3.92 6.02 -9.13
C ILE A 311 4.90 5.67 -10.25
N ARG A 312 5.17 6.61 -11.17
CA ARG A 312 6.15 6.39 -12.24
C ARG A 312 7.51 5.98 -11.67
N ALA A 313 7.97 6.63 -10.62
CA ALA A 313 9.26 6.32 -10.01
C ALA A 313 9.32 4.86 -9.50
N SER A 314 8.25 4.38 -8.84
CA SER A 314 8.13 2.96 -8.45
C SER A 314 8.16 2.03 -9.66
N LEU A 315 7.44 2.37 -10.74
CA LEU A 315 7.44 1.57 -11.97
C LEU A 315 8.82 1.53 -12.62
N ASP A 316 9.53 2.66 -12.69
CA ASP A 316 10.89 2.73 -13.24
C ASP A 316 11.88 1.88 -12.41
N GLY A 317 11.72 1.85 -11.09
CA GLY A 317 12.48 0.96 -10.19
C GLY A 317 12.18 -0.53 -10.45
N LEU A 318 10.91 -0.90 -10.60
CA LEU A 318 10.48 -2.28 -10.92
C LEU A 318 10.96 -2.76 -12.29
N LEU A 319 11.27 -1.86 -13.22
CA LEU A 319 11.84 -2.21 -14.52
C LEU A 319 13.37 -2.43 -14.45
N GLY A 320 13.99 -2.23 -13.28
CA GLY A 320 15.45 -2.26 -13.10
C GLY A 320 16.17 -1.12 -13.84
N GLY A 321 15.44 -0.05 -14.17
CA GLY A 321 15.97 1.13 -14.86
C GLY A 321 16.70 2.07 -13.89
N PRO A 322 17.58 2.96 -14.41
CA PRO A 322 18.18 3.99 -13.58
C PRO A 322 17.11 4.97 -13.08
N LEU A 323 17.35 5.55 -11.90
CA LEU A 323 16.56 6.66 -11.37
C LEU A 323 16.44 7.76 -12.44
N GLN A 324 15.20 8.11 -12.77
CA GLN A 324 14.92 9.20 -13.70
C GLN A 324 14.97 10.53 -12.95
N GLU A 325 15.50 11.56 -13.60
CA GLU A 325 15.40 12.94 -13.11
C GLU A 325 13.94 13.41 -13.22
N LEU A 326 13.31 13.67 -12.08
CA LEU A 326 11.94 14.17 -11.97
C LEU A 326 11.93 15.54 -11.26
N GLU A 327 10.94 16.37 -11.56
CA GLU A 327 10.89 17.78 -11.11
C GLU A 327 10.83 17.95 -9.58
N ASP A 328 10.37 16.93 -8.85
CA ASP A 328 10.22 16.91 -7.39
C ASP A 328 11.52 16.58 -6.64
N GLN A 329 12.57 16.14 -7.34
CA GLN A 329 13.85 15.71 -6.79
C GLN A 329 14.77 16.91 -6.48
N THR A 330 14.25 17.85 -5.71
CA THR A 330 14.97 19.05 -5.29
C THR A 330 15.73 18.80 -3.99
N GLU A 331 16.85 19.49 -3.79
CA GLU A 331 17.54 19.50 -2.49
C GLU A 331 16.60 20.06 -1.41
N ARG A 332 16.44 19.30 -0.32
CA ARG A 332 15.69 19.68 0.88
C ARG A 332 16.62 19.65 2.08
N GLU A 333 16.30 20.44 3.11
CA GLU A 333 17.08 20.45 4.35
C GLU A 333 16.88 19.13 5.10
N GLU A 334 17.99 18.54 5.52
CA GLU A 334 17.99 17.34 6.36
C GLU A 334 18.41 17.72 7.78
N HIS A 335 17.61 17.31 8.76
CA HIS A 335 17.89 17.57 10.16
C HIS A 335 18.55 16.36 10.81
N GLU A 336 19.82 16.50 11.20
CA GLU A 336 20.63 15.44 11.83
C GLU A 336 19.92 14.81 13.05
N MET A 337 19.24 15.63 13.86
CA MET A 337 18.47 15.13 15.01
C MET A 337 17.32 14.19 14.63
N LEU A 338 16.65 14.41 13.49
CA LEU A 338 15.59 13.52 13.00
C LEU A 338 16.20 12.20 12.52
N ILE A 339 17.32 12.27 11.79
CA ILE A 339 18.06 11.10 11.30
C ILE A 339 18.54 10.24 12.48
N ASP A 340 19.11 10.86 13.52
CA ASP A 340 19.55 10.17 14.74
C ASP A 340 18.38 9.53 15.49
N SER A 341 17.23 10.22 15.58
CA SER A 341 16.02 9.68 16.21
C SER A 341 15.50 8.46 15.46
N ASN A 342 15.42 8.54 14.13
CA ASN A 342 15.03 7.41 13.29
C ASN A 342 16.02 6.25 13.38
N ASN A 343 17.32 6.52 13.44
CA ASN A 343 18.32 5.47 13.66
C ASN A 343 18.10 4.76 14.99
N GLN A 344 17.77 5.46 16.06
CA GLN A 344 17.42 4.85 17.35
C GLN A 344 16.13 4.01 17.26
N VAL A 345 15.12 4.47 16.54
CA VAL A 345 13.91 3.68 16.26
C VAL A 345 14.27 2.39 15.51
N ILE A 346 15.09 2.48 14.45
CA ILE A 346 15.53 1.32 13.68
C ILE A 346 16.28 0.32 14.58
N GLU A 347 17.17 0.79 15.47
CA GLU A 347 17.83 -0.11 16.45
C GLU A 347 16.81 -0.81 17.36
N LYS A 348 15.75 -0.11 17.78
CA LYS A 348 14.69 -0.71 18.61
C LYS A 348 13.85 -1.73 17.85
N VAL A 349 13.56 -1.49 16.57
CA VAL A 349 12.92 -2.48 15.69
C VAL A 349 13.80 -3.74 15.60
N LEU A 350 15.09 -3.56 15.32
CA LEU A 350 16.05 -4.67 15.21
C LEU A 350 16.20 -5.45 16.53
N GLU A 351 16.32 -4.76 17.67
CA GLU A 351 16.37 -5.38 19.00
C GLU A 351 15.11 -6.21 19.27
N THR A 352 13.93 -5.64 18.99
CA THR A 352 12.62 -6.28 19.21
C THR A 352 12.45 -7.54 18.37
N HIS A 353 12.94 -7.52 17.14
CA HIS A 353 12.83 -8.64 16.20
C HIS A 353 14.03 -9.59 16.18
N SER A 354 15.09 -9.34 16.96
CA SER A 354 16.31 -10.15 16.99
C SER A 354 16.13 -11.64 17.33
N LYS A 355 15.02 -11.98 17.99
CA LYS A 355 14.64 -13.39 18.30
C LYS A 355 13.87 -14.08 17.17
N TYR A 356 13.45 -13.33 16.15
CA TYR A 356 12.64 -13.81 15.02
C TYR A 356 13.38 -13.76 13.68
N LEU A 357 14.35 -12.84 13.53
CA LEU A 357 15.12 -12.60 12.31
C LEU A 357 16.32 -13.53 12.12
#